data_AF-A0A7J8WEZ3-F1
#
_entry.id   AF-A0A7J8WEZ3-F1
#
_cell.length_a   1.000
_cell.length_b   1.000
_cell.length_c   1.000
_cell.angle_alpha   90.00
_cell.angle_beta   90.00
_cell.angle_gamma   90.00
#
_symmetry.space_group_name_H-M   'P 1'
#
loop_
_entity.id
_entity.type
_entity.pdbx_description
1 polymer ?
#
loop_
_entity_poly.entity_id
_entity_poly.type
_entity_poly.pdbx_seq_one_letter_code
_entity_poly.pdbx_strand_id
1 'polypeptide(L)' 'MGEAEIDIQPLITSAMVYGDPEMFSNMQIGKWLKSQDNALIEDSIVNIIDGKVKQQVSLKLQNVECGEIYLQLEWLPLDQ' A
#
# COMPACT_ATOMS: atom_id res chain seq x y z
N MET A 1 19.86 10.35 -6.20
CA MET A 1 18.64 10.03 -6.96
C MET A 1 17.48 9.88 -5.96
N GLY A 2 17.27 10.90 -5.12
CA GLY A 2 16.20 10.99 -4.13
C GLY A 2 16.02 9.83 -3.16
N GLU A 3 15.04 9.98 -2.27
CA GLU A 3 14.59 8.94 -1.33
C GLU A 3 13.11 9.09 -1.00
N ALA A 4 12.47 8.00 -0.56
CA ALA A 4 11.10 7.99 -0.07
C ALA A 4 10.91 6.82 0.89
N GLU A 5 10.07 7.00 1.90
CA GLU A 5 9.71 5.96 2.86
C GLU A 5 8.28 5.46 2.61
N ILE A 6 8.01 4.21 2.98
CA ILE A 6 6.70 3.58 2.85
C ILE A 6 6.24 3.12 4.22
N ASP A 7 5.07 3.58 4.65
CA ASP A 7 4.40 3.01 5.81
C ASP A 7 3.66 1.73 5.39
N ILE A 8 4.15 0.59 5.90
CA ILE A 8 3.55 -0.73 5.65
C ILE A 8 2.46 -1.09 6.67
N GLN A 9 2.25 -0.31 7.73
CA GLN A 9 1.26 -0.60 8.75
C GLN A 9 -0.17 -0.70 8.17
N PRO A 10 -0.62 0.20 7.26
CA PRO A 10 -1.95 0.09 6.67
C PRO A 10 -2.18 -1.23 5.91
N LEU A 11 -1.16 -1.74 5.20
CA LEU A 11 -1.23 -3.04 4.53
C LEU A 11 -1.39 -4.18 5.53
N ILE A 12 -0.52 -4.20 6.55
CA ILE A 12 -0.45 -5.28 7.54
C ILE A 12 -1.72 -5.33 8.38
N THR A 13 -2.18 -4.19 8.91
CA THR A 13 -3.41 -4.13 9.72
C THR A 13 -4.62 -4.57 8.91
N SER A 14 -4.76 -4.12 7.66
CA SER A 14 -5.85 -4.58 6.80
C SER A 14 -5.75 -6.08 6.49
N ALA A 15 -4.56 -6.60 6.18
CA ALA A 15 -4.39 -8.04 5.94
C ALA A 15 -4.77 -8.88 7.17
N MET A 16 -4.35 -8.49 8.37
CA MET A 16 -4.65 -9.22 9.61
C MET A 16 -6.14 -9.18 9.97
N VAL A 17 -6.84 -8.09 9.69
CA VAL A 17 -8.29 -7.96 10.00
C VAL A 17 -9.13 -8.86 9.10
N TYR A 18 -8.75 -8.98 7.81
CA TYR A 18 -9.52 -9.76 6.84
C TYR A 18 -9.10 -11.23 6.78
N GLY A 19 -7.90 -11.57 7.27
CA GLY A 19 -7.47 -12.96 7.47
C GLY A 19 -7.29 -13.70 6.15
N ASP A 20 -8.33 -14.40 5.71
CA ASP A 20 -8.38 -15.15 4.46
C ASP A 20 -9.01 -14.29 3.33
N PRO A 21 -8.19 -13.62 2.49
CA PRO A 21 -8.69 -12.77 1.42
C PRO A 21 -9.43 -13.54 0.31
N GLU A 22 -9.26 -14.85 0.17
CA GLU A 22 -9.95 -15.65 -0.86
C GLU A 22 -11.46 -15.75 -0.60
N MET A 23 -11.89 -15.53 0.65
CA MET A 23 -13.30 -15.52 1.04
C MET A 23 -14.05 -14.25 0.65
N PHE A 24 -13.35 -13.20 0.21
CA PHE A 24 -13.94 -11.89 -0.07
C PHE A 24 -13.92 -11.57 -1.57
N SER A 25 -14.96 -10.88 -2.04
CA SER A 25 -14.94 -10.26 -3.37
C SER A 25 -14.02 -9.04 -3.38
N ASN A 26 -13.72 -8.55 -4.59
CA ASN A 26 -12.87 -7.37 -4.74
C ASN A 26 -13.44 -6.17 -3.99
N MET A 27 -12.67 -5.64 -3.02
CA MET A 27 -13.12 -4.55 -2.16
C MET A 27 -11.96 -3.76 -1.56
N GLN A 28 -12.24 -2.51 -1.18
CA GLN A 28 -11.32 -1.69 -0.40
C GLN A 28 -11.38 -2.09 1.08
N ILE A 29 -10.21 -2.34 1.68
CA ILE A 29 -10.07 -2.84 3.06
C ILE A 29 -9.20 -1.93 3.94
N GLY A 30 -8.55 -0.92 3.36
CA GLY A 30 -7.71 0.03 4.07
C GLY A 30 -7.20 1.14 3.19
N LYS A 31 -6.45 2.07 3.79
CA LYS A 31 -5.73 3.12 3.06
C LYS A 31 -4.60 3.71 3.90
N TRP A 32 -3.53 4.11 3.23
CA TRP A 32 -2.53 5.03 3.74
C TRP A 32 -2.83 6.44 3.20
N LEU A 33 -3.22 7.34 4.10
CA LEU A 33 -3.64 8.70 3.74
C LEU A 33 -2.45 9.55 3.34
N LYS A 34 -2.59 10.28 2.24
CA LYS A 34 -1.62 11.29 1.84
C LYS A 34 -1.66 12.45 2.83
N SER A 35 -0.48 12.88 3.26
CA SER A 35 -0.33 13.96 4.23
C SER A 35 0.93 14.78 3.94
N GLN A 36 1.22 15.78 4.76
CA GLN A 36 2.41 16.64 4.57
C GLN A 36 3.70 15.98 5.05
N ASP A 37 3.59 14.94 5.87
CA ASP A 37 4.66 14.20 6.53
C ASP A 37 5.03 12.90 5.82
N ASN A 38 4.39 12.57 4.70
CA ASN A 38 4.75 11.40 3.89
C ASN A 38 5.02 11.77 2.42
N ALA A 39 5.61 10.82 1.70
CA ALA A 39 6.01 11.00 0.31
C ALA A 39 4.90 10.68 -0.70
N LEU A 40 3.66 10.43 -0.25
CA LEU A 40 2.57 10.05 -1.14
C LEU A 40 2.16 11.19 -2.09
N ILE A 41 1.96 10.84 -3.36
CA ILE A 41 1.36 11.72 -4.36
C ILE A 41 -0.16 11.82 -4.14
N GLU A 42 -0.79 10.67 -3.85
CA GLU A 42 -2.22 10.49 -3.58
C GLU A 42 -2.45 9.42 -2.49
N ASP A 43 -3.68 9.34 -1.97
CA ASP A 43 -4.05 8.30 -1.00
C ASP A 43 -3.76 6.91 -1.57
N SER A 44 -3.03 6.10 -0.82
CA SER A 44 -2.67 4.75 -1.23
C SER A 44 -3.69 3.76 -0.68
N ILE A 45 -4.45 3.12 -1.56
CA ILE A 45 -5.57 2.25 -1.18
C ILE A 45 -5.10 0.80 -1.03
N VAL A 46 -5.54 0.14 0.05
CA VAL A 46 -5.38 -1.30 0.25
C VAL A 46 -6.67 -2.00 -0.18
N ASN A 47 -6.56 -2.95 -1.11
CA ASN A 47 -7.68 -3.68 -1.68
C ASN A 47 -7.47 -5.19 -1.56
N ILE A 48 -8.56 -5.94 -1.46
CA ILE A 48 -8.59 -7.34 -1.87
C ILE A 48 -8.91 -7.35 -3.36
N ILE A 49 -8.06 -7.98 -4.17
CA ILE A 49 -8.26 -8.17 -5.61
C ILE A 49 -7.81 -9.58 -5.97
N ASP A 50 -8.75 -10.37 -6.50
CA ASP A 50 -8.54 -11.77 -6.89
C ASP A 50 -7.96 -12.62 -5.75
N GLY A 51 -8.60 -12.52 -4.57
CA GLY A 51 -8.17 -13.25 -3.37
C GLY A 51 -6.85 -12.78 -2.77
N LYS A 52 -6.32 -11.61 -3.17
CA LYS A 52 -5.03 -11.11 -2.69
C LYS A 52 -5.15 -9.71 -2.10
N VAL A 53 -4.46 -9.48 -0.99
CA VAL A 53 -4.35 -8.14 -0.39
C VAL A 53 -3.23 -7.36 -1.09
N LYS A 54 -3.59 -6.29 -1.78
CA LYS A 54 -2.68 -5.46 -2.59
C LYS A 54 -2.82 -3.97 -2.25
N GLN A 55 -1.72 -3.22 -2.32
CA GLN A 55 -1.70 -1.78 -2.13
C GLN A 55 -0.90 -1.10 -3.25
N GLN A 56 -1.52 -0.16 -3.95
CA GLN A 56 -0.82 0.68 -4.92
C GLN A 56 -0.23 1.90 -4.23
N VAL A 57 1.05 2.19 -4.50
CA VAL A 57 1.79 3.27 -3.84
C VAL A 57 2.47 4.13 -4.92
N SER A 58 2.20 5.43 -4.87
CA SER A 58 2.81 6.45 -5.74
C SER A 58 3.53 7.46 -4.87
N LEU A 59 4.86 7.56 -5.02
CA LEU A 59 5.72 8.36 -4.16
C LEU A 59 6.43 9.43 -4.97
N LYS A 60 6.51 10.64 -4.41
CA LYS A 60 7.39 11.69 -4.89
C LYS A 60 8.71 11.60 -4.12
N LEU A 61 9.82 11.53 -4.84
CA LEU A 61 11.14 11.47 -4.23
C LEU A 61 11.48 12.78 -3.52
N GLN A 62 12.03 12.64 -2.32
CA GLN A 62 12.56 13.73 -1.50
C GLN A 62 14.05 13.91 -1.78
N ASN A 63 14.61 15.07 -1.39
CA ASN A 63 16.05 15.36 -1.52
C ASN A 63 16.60 15.21 -2.95
N VAL A 64 15.77 15.52 -3.95
CA VAL A 64 16.11 15.52 -5.38
C VAL A 64 15.24 16.53 -6.13
N GLU A 65 15.71 17.02 -7.28
CA GLU A 65 14.99 18.00 -8.11
C GLU A 65 13.71 17.43 -8.73
N CYS A 66 13.75 16.15 -9.13
CA CYS A 66 12.63 15.46 -9.74
C CYS A 66 12.75 13.94 -9.54
N GLY A 67 11.61 13.26 -9.66
CA GLY A 67 11.53 11.80 -9.61
C GLY A 67 10.31 11.33 -8.85
N GLU A 68 9.67 10.32 -9.40
CA GLU A 68 8.49 9.66 -8.84
C GLU A 68 8.68 8.15 -8.96
N ILE A 69 8.15 7.40 -8.00
CA ILE A 69 8.15 5.94 -7.99
C ILE A 69 6.71 5.45 -7.89
N TYR A 70 6.34 4.54 -8.77
CA TYR A 70 5.05 3.85 -8.77
C TYR A 70 5.30 2.36 -8.55
N LEU A 71 4.67 1.80 -7.53
CA LEU A 71 4.83 0.39 -7.18
C LEU A 71 3.55 -0.19 -6.60
N GLN A 72 3.53 -1.51 -6.51
CA GLN A 72 2.48 -2.26 -5.84
C GLN A 72 3.10 -3.15 -4.77
N LEU A 73 2.51 -3.13 -3.59
CA LEU A 73 2.78 -4.09 -2.53
C LEU A 73 1.72 -5.18 -2.57
N GLU A 74 2.15 -6.43 -2.39
CA GLU A 74 1.27 -7.58 -2.21
C GLU A 74 1.60 -8.21 -0.86
N TRP A 75 0.59 -8.35 0.00
CA TRP A 75 0.76 -9.11 1.24
C TRP A 75 0.73 -10.59 0.90
N LEU A 76 1.79 -11.28 1.28
CA LEU A 76 1.87 -12.72 1.22
C LEU A 76 1.73 -13.23 2.65
N PRO A 77 0.61 -13.87 3.02
CA PRO A 77 0.57 -14.60 4.26
C PRO A 77 1.67 -15.66 4.25
N LEU A 78 2.29 -15.90 5.39
CA LEU A 78 3.35 -16.91 5.54
C LEU A 78 2.77 -18.33 5.58
N ASP A 79 1.76 -18.61 4.74
CA ASP A 79 0.95 -19.82 4.74
C ASP A 79 1.72 -21.10 5.10
N GLN A 80 1.14 -22.03 5.85
CA GLN A 80 -0.17 -22.09 6.54
C GLN A 80 -0.14 -23.29 7.50
#